data_AF-A0A2E8JJ39-F1
#
_entry.id   AF-A0A2E8JJ39-F1
#
_cell.length_a   1.000
_cell.length_b   1.000
_cell.length_c   1.000
_cell.angle_alpha   90.00
_cell.angle_beta   90.00
_cell.angle_gamma   90.00
#
_symmetry.space_group_name_H-M   'P 1'
#
loop_
_entity.id
_entity.type
_entity.pdbx_description
1 polymer ?
#
loop_
_entity_poly.entity_id
_entity_poly.type
_entity_poly.pdbx_seq_one_letter_code
_entity_poly.pdbx_strand_id
1 'polypeptide(L)' 'MAKIKDPENTILIELKDGKVVIELMPDIAPDHCER' A
#
# COMPACT_ATOMS: atom_id res chain seq x y z
N MET A 1 14.12 -3.96 7.48
CA MET A 1 13.47 -4.17 6.17
C MET A 1 12.00 -4.38 6.47
N ALA A 2 11.14 -3.41 6.12
CA ALA A 2 9.73 -3.45 6.45
C ALA A 2 9.13 -4.74 5.89
N LYS A 3 8.54 -5.56 6.77
CA LYS A 3 7.82 -6.77 6.38
C LYS A 3 6.57 -6.33 5.64
N ILE A 4 6.70 -6.17 4.32
CA ILE A 4 5.56 -6.02 3.43
C ILE A 4 4.80 -7.35 3.53
N LYS A 5 3.68 -7.36 4.25
CA LYS A 5 2.87 -8.56 4.43
C LYS A 5 2.25 -9.00 3.10
N ASP A 6 1.85 -8.03 2.28
CA ASP A 6 1.16 -8.27 1.00
C ASP A 6 1.69 -7.28 -0.06
N PRO A 7 2.68 -7.67 -0.88
CA PRO A 7 3.26 -6.78 -1.87
C PRO A 7 2.26 -6.35 -2.96
N GLU A 8 1.21 -7.12 -3.19
CA GLU A 8 0.14 -6.77 -4.15
C GLU A 8 -0.76 -5.64 -3.63
N ASN A 9 -0.91 -5.52 -2.31
CA ASN A 9 -1.73 -4.51 -1.65
C ASN A 9 -0.89 -3.37 -1.04
N THR A 10 0.41 -3.29 -1.36
CA THR A 10 1.29 -2.26 -0.80
C THR A 10 1.79 -1.34 -1.90
N ILE A 11 1.44 -0.06 -1.79
CA ILE A 11 1.87 1.00 -2.72
C ILE A 11 3.04 1.75 -2.08
N LEU A 12 4.18 1.77 -2.80
CA LEU A 12 5.34 2.58 -2.46
C LEU A 12 5.35 3.83 -3.34
N ILE A 13 5.13 4.99 -2.74
CA ILE A 13 5.14 6.27 -3.44
C ILE A 13 6.41 7.02 -3.02
N GLU A 14 7.28 7.30 -3.98
CA GLU A 14 8.46 8.12 -3.74
C GLU A 14 8.14 9.58 -4.07
N LEU A 15 8.01 10.39 -3.02
CA LEU A 15 7.80 11.84 -3.12
C LEU A 15 9.13 12.56 -2.92
N LYS A 16 9.17 13.83 -3.34
CA LYS A 16 10.36 14.69 -3.18
C LYS A 16 10.81 14.81 -1.72
N ASP A 17 9.86 14.72 -0.79
CA ASP A 17 10.07 14.85 0.65
C ASP A 17 10.28 13.51 1.37
N GLY A 18 10.15 12.37 0.68
CA GLY A 18 10.39 11.05 1.26
C GLY A 18 9.55 9.92 0.66
N LYS A 19 9.77 8.70 1.14
CA LYS A 19 9.03 7.51 0.71
C LYS A 19 7.80 7.32 1.60
N VAL A 20 6.64 7.29 0.96
CA VAL A 20 5.36 6.97 1.59
C VAL A 20 5.03 5.52 1.28
N VAL A 21 4.68 4.76 2.31
CA VAL A 21 4.24 3.36 2.20
C VAL A 21 2.76 3.34 2.54
N ILE A 22 1.93 2.88 1.61
CA ILE A 22 0.49 2.75 1.78
C ILE A 22 0.14 1.27 1.70
N GLU A 23 -0.41 0.72 2.78
CA GLU A 23 -0.93 -0.64 2.82
C GLU A 23 -2.45 -0.60 2.65
N LEU A 24 -2.94 -1.19 1.56
CA LEU A 24 -4.36 -1.30 1.25
C LEU A 24 -5.01 -2.39 2.12
N MET A 25 -6.22 -2.13 2.59
CA MET A 25 -6.98 -3.02 3.47
C MET A 25 -8.26 -3.53 2.77
N PRO A 26 -8.16 -4.55 1.91
CA PRO A 26 -9.30 -5.08 1.15
C PRO A 26 -10.38 -5.69 2.06
N ASP A 27 -10.04 -6.12 3.27
CA ASP A 27 -11.00 -6.64 4.25
C ASP A 27 -12.05 -5.60 4.69
N ILE A 28 -11.68 -4.32 4.64
CA ILE A 28 -12.55 -3.21 5.09
C ILE A 28 -13.18 -2.50 3.90
N ALA A 29 -12.42 -2.31 2.82
CA ALA A 29 -12.85 -1.55 1.65
C ALA A 29 -12.41 -2.24 0.34
N PRO A 30 -13.05 -3.36 -0.04
CA PRO A 30 -12.63 -4.14 -1.20
C PRO A 30 -12.74 -3.33 -2.50
N ASP A 31 -13.82 -2.57 -2.69
CA ASP A 31 -14.07 -1.78 -3.91
C ASP A 31 -13.04 -0.67 -4.13
N HIS A 32 -12.40 -0.17 -3.06
CA HIS A 32 -11.35 0.86 -3.18
C HIS A 32 -9.96 0.25 -3.44
N CYS A 33 -9.82 -1.06 -3.24
CA CYS A 33 -8.60 -1.80 -3.53
C CYS A 33 -8.65 -2.48 -4.91
N GLU A 34 -9.80 -2.43 -5.60
CA GLU A 34 -9.97 -2.96 -6.95
C GLU A 34 -9.16 -2.12 -7.96
N ARG A 35 -8.49 -2.79 -8.91
CA ARG A 35 -7.53 -2.18 -9.86
C ARG A 35 -8.15 -1.80 -11.20
#